data_AF-H9UD11-F1
#
_entry.id   AF-H9UD11-F1
#
_cell.length_a   1.000
_cell.length_b   1.000
_cell.length_c   1.000
_cell.angle_alpha   90.00
_cell.angle_beta   90.00
_cell.angle_gamma   90.00
#
_symmetry.space_group_name_H-M   'P 1'
#
loop_
_entity.id
_entity.type
_entity.pdbx_description
1 polymer ?
#
loop_
_entity_poly.entity_id
_entity_poly.type
_entity_poly.pdbx_seq_one_letter_code
_entity_poly.pdbx_strand_id
1 'polypeptide(L)'
;MSQEFYFCEVEHKNGVVRLALDASLVIGVSDVAFPAPKEIEVFGFALHDGFLYPVVTHSGLDEPVFKYYLILKEYAFGVTRIIEKAQAVPIPFSPDTPLDKDDQFRRLGEYSGVIVALEDDTEQHYYVYNTYYVTLPKTARVVKQDKKSEEKEHIRELKSKYIIVGNTFAISLSNVLNILSADVVTPFKTEEWDGFIDYNKIIPVKNIDAGKFVVITQNVAYRTSKVAISDGNILTKETSNETYLETPEGIYKIIDQS
;
A
#
# COMPACT_ATOMS: atom_id res chain seq x y z
N MET A 1 -28.06 7.76 9.19
CA MET A 1 -28.47 7.34 7.83
C MET A 1 -27.78 6.03 7.54
N SER A 2 -28.44 5.11 6.81
CA SER A 2 -27.79 3.86 6.38
C SER A 2 -26.71 4.17 5.35
N GLN A 3 -25.55 3.55 5.48
CA GLN A 3 -24.45 3.65 4.53
C GLN A 3 -23.86 2.26 4.28
N GLU A 4 -23.17 2.09 3.15
CA GLU A 4 -22.61 0.80 2.76
C GLU A 4 -21.21 0.62 3.35
N PHE A 5 -20.91 -0.57 3.87
CA PHE A 5 -19.62 -0.90 4.46
C PHE A 5 -19.10 -2.24 3.94
N TYR A 6 -17.78 -2.38 3.92
CA TYR A 6 -17.11 -3.67 3.87
C TYR A 6 -16.87 -4.19 5.29
N PHE A 7 -17.51 -5.30 5.65
CA PHE A 7 -17.24 -6.00 6.92
C PHE A 7 -16.06 -6.94 6.73
N CYS A 8 -15.05 -6.78 7.59
CA CYS A 8 -13.75 -7.39 7.42
C CYS A 8 -13.26 -8.00 8.73
N GLU A 9 -12.44 -9.04 8.60
CA GLU A 9 -11.69 -9.63 9.70
C GLU A 9 -10.19 -9.52 9.43
N VAL A 10 -9.44 -9.18 10.48
CA VAL A 10 -7.99 -9.29 10.51
C VAL A 10 -7.60 -10.28 11.58
N GLU A 11 -7.29 -11.50 11.15
CA GLU A 11 -6.74 -12.54 11.99
C GLU A 11 -5.25 -12.29 12.21
N HIS A 12 -4.85 -12.37 13.47
CA HIS A 12 -3.47 -12.24 13.90
C HIS A 12 -3.24 -13.18 15.09
N LYS A 13 -2.00 -13.31 15.55
CA LYS A 13 -1.61 -14.33 16.54
C LYS A 13 -2.43 -14.29 17.84
N ASN A 14 -2.92 -13.11 18.24
CA ASN A 14 -3.64 -12.91 19.51
C ASN A 14 -5.16 -12.86 19.36
N GLY A 15 -5.72 -13.09 18.16
CA GLY A 15 -7.16 -13.11 17.93
C GLY A 15 -7.59 -12.57 16.57
N VAL A 16 -8.85 -12.16 16.51
CA VAL A 16 -9.47 -11.61 15.30
C VAL A 16 -10.00 -10.21 15.62
N VAL A 17 -9.61 -9.22 14.81
CA VAL A 17 -10.17 -7.87 14.85
C VAL A 17 -11.23 -7.75 13.76
N ARG A 18 -12.45 -7.34 14.15
CA ARG A 18 -13.59 -7.12 13.26
C ARG A 18 -13.76 -5.65 12.94
N LEU A 19 -13.67 -5.30 11.67
CA LEU A 19 -13.65 -3.92 11.18
C LEU A 19 -14.73 -3.69 10.13
N ALA A 20 -15.29 -2.49 10.12
CA ALA A 20 -16.12 -1.99 9.04
C ALA A 20 -15.43 -0.80 8.36
N LEU A 21 -15.20 -0.90 7.05
CA LEU A 21 -14.68 0.21 6.24
C LEU A 21 -15.80 0.79 5.38
N ASP A 22 -15.93 2.12 5.38
CA ASP A 22 -16.91 2.82 4.53
C ASP A 22 -16.64 2.49 3.05
N ALA A 23 -17.63 1.90 2.38
CA ALA A 23 -17.49 1.45 1.01
C ALA A 23 -17.30 2.61 0.01
N SER A 24 -17.69 3.84 0.37
CA SER A 24 -17.46 5.02 -0.47
C SER A 24 -15.98 5.39 -0.58
N LEU A 25 -15.14 4.93 0.35
CA LEU A 25 -13.69 5.15 0.34
C LEU A 25 -12.92 4.09 -0.48
N VAL A 26 -13.56 2.95 -0.73
CA VAL A 26 -12.95 1.79 -1.40
C VAL A 26 -13.20 1.86 -2.90
N ILE A 27 -12.13 2.00 -3.68
CA ILE A 27 -12.18 2.05 -5.14
C ILE A 27 -12.10 0.66 -5.79
N GLY A 28 -11.67 -0.36 -5.03
CA GLY A 28 -11.61 -1.74 -5.50
C GLY A 28 -11.12 -2.71 -4.45
N VAL A 29 -11.02 -3.99 -4.81
CA VAL A 29 -10.48 -5.06 -3.97
C VAL A 29 -9.46 -5.84 -4.79
N SER A 30 -8.32 -6.16 -4.18
CA SER A 30 -7.29 -7.02 -4.76
C SER A 30 -7.00 -8.19 -3.85
N ASP A 31 -6.62 -9.33 -4.43
CA ASP A 31 -6.03 -10.49 -3.76
C ASP A 31 -4.54 -10.68 -4.13
N VAL A 32 -3.98 -9.76 -4.92
CA VAL A 32 -2.59 -9.79 -5.39
C VAL A 32 -1.75 -8.82 -4.59
N ALA A 33 -0.73 -9.35 -3.91
CA ALA A 33 0.28 -8.54 -3.25
C ALA A 33 1.71 -8.94 -3.61
N PHE A 34 2.56 -7.93 -3.61
CA PHE A 34 4.00 -8.01 -3.82
C PHE A 34 4.69 -7.71 -2.50
N PRO A 35 5.30 -8.70 -1.83
CA PRO A 35 6.04 -8.46 -0.61
C PRO A 35 7.26 -7.58 -0.91
N ALA A 36 7.59 -6.68 0.01
CA ALA A 36 8.84 -5.93 -0.07
C ALA A 36 10.05 -6.88 0.19
N PRO A 37 11.26 -6.50 -0.25
CA PRO A 37 12.49 -7.24 0.09
C PRO A 37 12.67 -7.40 1.61
N LYS A 38 13.15 -8.57 2.05
CA LYS A 38 13.28 -8.94 3.47
C LYS A 38 14.21 -8.04 4.26
N GLU A 39 15.10 -7.34 3.57
CA GLU A 39 16.12 -6.45 4.12
C GLU A 39 15.52 -5.16 4.70
N ILE A 40 14.21 -4.94 4.54
CA ILE A 40 13.56 -3.68 4.85
C ILE A 40 12.27 -3.94 5.64
N GLU A 41 12.07 -3.25 6.77
CA GLU A 41 10.92 -3.37 7.68
C GLU A 41 9.57 -2.84 7.12
N VAL A 42 9.27 -3.07 5.83
CA VAL A 42 7.99 -2.71 5.20
C VAL A 42 7.35 -3.97 4.62
N PHE A 43 6.03 -4.07 4.66
CA PHE A 43 5.34 -5.28 4.24
C PHE A 43 5.32 -5.50 2.72
N GLY A 44 4.95 -4.49 1.93
CA GLY A 44 4.80 -4.61 0.48
C GLY A 44 3.63 -3.81 -0.11
N PHE A 45 3.17 -4.22 -1.30
CA PHE A 45 2.18 -3.53 -2.11
C PHE A 45 1.05 -4.46 -2.54
N ALA A 46 -0.15 -3.91 -2.73
CA ALA A 46 -1.22 -4.56 -3.46
C ALA A 46 -1.30 -4.01 -4.89
N LEU A 47 -1.65 -4.86 -5.85
CA LEU A 47 -1.84 -4.44 -7.25
C LEU A 47 -3.32 -4.33 -7.57
N HIS A 48 -3.72 -3.19 -8.13
CA HIS A 48 -5.07 -2.98 -8.61
C HIS A 48 -5.06 -2.08 -9.85
N ASP A 49 -5.71 -2.52 -10.92
CA ASP A 49 -5.80 -1.82 -12.21
C ASP A 49 -4.44 -1.34 -12.76
N GLY A 50 -3.37 -2.13 -12.55
CA GLY A 50 -2.01 -1.79 -13.01
C GLY A 50 -1.24 -0.85 -12.07
N PHE A 51 -1.83 -0.41 -10.96
CA PHE A 51 -1.22 0.48 -9.97
C PHE A 51 -0.82 -0.27 -8.70
N LEU A 52 0.33 0.11 -8.13
CA LEU A 52 0.77 -0.38 -6.83
C LEU A 52 0.32 0.54 -5.71
N TYR A 53 -0.32 -0.05 -4.71
CA TYR A 53 -0.77 0.63 -3.50
C TYR A 53 0.01 0.08 -2.31
N PRO A 54 0.66 0.95 -1.51
CA PRO A 54 1.35 0.49 -0.30
C PRO A 54 0.35 -0.18 0.64
N VAL A 55 0.73 -1.34 1.19
CA VAL A 55 -0.14 -2.06 2.11
C VAL A 55 -0.01 -1.48 3.51
N VAL A 56 -1.16 -1.09 4.07
CA VAL A 56 -1.33 -0.66 5.46
C VAL A 56 -2.39 -1.53 6.15
N THR A 57 -2.50 -1.43 7.46
CA THR A 57 -3.48 -2.21 8.24
C THR A 57 -3.80 -1.54 9.58
N HIS A 58 -4.57 -2.24 10.41
CA HIS A 58 -4.88 -1.89 11.79
C HIS A 58 -3.65 -1.99 12.72
N SER A 59 -3.59 -1.19 13.78
CA SER A 59 -2.43 -1.10 14.67
C SER A 59 -2.40 -2.24 15.71
N GLY A 60 -1.23 -2.52 16.30
CA GLY A 60 -1.14 -3.50 17.40
C GLY A 60 -1.40 -4.96 17.00
N LEU A 61 -1.38 -5.26 15.71
CA LEU A 61 -1.47 -6.62 15.19
C LEU A 61 -0.12 -7.33 15.27
N ASP A 62 -0.11 -8.52 15.90
CA ASP A 62 1.05 -9.41 15.96
C ASP A 62 0.93 -10.51 14.89
N GLU A 63 1.81 -10.46 13.89
CA GLU A 63 1.85 -11.41 12.77
C GLU A 63 0.52 -11.58 12.01
N PRO A 64 -0.18 -10.50 11.59
CA PRO A 64 -1.46 -10.63 10.91
C PRO A 64 -1.32 -11.32 9.56
N VAL A 65 -2.36 -12.04 9.16
CA VAL A 65 -2.35 -12.88 7.95
C VAL A 65 -3.20 -12.24 6.86
N PHE A 66 -2.60 -11.56 5.89
CA PHE A 66 -3.36 -10.90 4.83
C PHE A 66 -3.62 -11.81 3.63
N LYS A 67 -4.85 -11.69 3.11
CA LYS A 67 -5.33 -12.39 1.90
C LYS A 67 -5.98 -11.43 0.92
N TYR A 68 -6.63 -10.38 1.41
CA TYR A 68 -7.32 -9.40 0.59
C TYR A 68 -6.88 -7.99 0.95
N TYR A 69 -7.03 -7.10 -0.02
CA TYR A 69 -6.56 -5.73 0.04
C TYR A 69 -7.67 -4.81 -0.47
N LEU A 70 -8.30 -4.07 0.44
CA LEU A 70 -9.27 -3.04 0.06
C LEU A 70 -8.48 -1.84 -0.45
N ILE A 71 -8.68 -1.48 -1.72
CA ILE A 71 -7.93 -0.42 -2.38
C ILE A 71 -8.63 0.89 -2.08
N LEU A 72 -7.93 1.80 -1.41
CA LEU A 72 -8.36 3.17 -1.19
C LEU A 72 -7.56 4.09 -2.12
N LYS A 73 -7.88 5.39 -2.10
CA LYS A 73 -7.24 6.39 -2.97
C LYS A 73 -5.71 6.42 -2.88
N GLU A 74 -5.13 6.10 -1.72
CA GLU A 74 -3.70 6.30 -1.43
C GLU A 74 -2.94 5.03 -1.06
N TYR A 75 -3.63 4.00 -0.59
CA TYR A 75 -3.03 2.78 -0.09
C TYR A 75 -4.01 1.62 -0.17
N ALA A 76 -3.52 0.42 0.13
CA ALA A 76 -4.30 -0.80 0.21
C ALA A 76 -4.42 -1.24 1.67
N PHE A 77 -5.63 -1.38 2.18
CA PHE A 77 -5.88 -1.86 3.53
C PHE A 77 -5.91 -3.39 3.56
N GLY A 78 -4.88 -4.00 4.14
CA GLY A 78 -4.72 -5.45 4.23
C GLY A 78 -5.64 -6.06 5.28
N VAL A 79 -6.40 -7.07 4.87
CA VAL A 79 -7.30 -7.86 5.72
C VAL A 79 -7.15 -9.35 5.47
N THR A 80 -7.55 -10.16 6.45
CA THR A 80 -7.55 -11.62 6.31
C THR A 80 -8.77 -12.08 5.54
N ARG A 81 -9.93 -11.47 5.79
CA ARG A 81 -11.19 -11.86 5.17
C ARG A 81 -12.07 -10.64 4.98
N ILE A 82 -12.73 -10.58 3.83
CA ILE A 82 -13.91 -9.73 3.62
C ILE A 82 -15.11 -10.64 3.83
N ILE A 83 -15.93 -10.34 4.83
CA ILE A 83 -17.13 -11.11 5.18
C ILE A 83 -18.20 -10.82 4.15
N GLU A 84 -18.57 -9.56 4.02
CA GLU A 84 -19.54 -9.09 3.04
C GLU A 84 -19.42 -7.57 2.81
N LYS A 85 -20.21 -7.08 1.85
CA LYS A 85 -20.47 -5.66 1.64
C LYS A 85 -21.97 -5.42 1.85
N ALA A 86 -22.34 -4.61 2.84
CA ALA A 86 -23.74 -4.44 3.21
C ALA A 86 -24.05 -3.05 3.78
N GLN A 87 -25.34 -2.70 3.77
CA GLN A 87 -25.88 -1.47 4.33
C GLN A 87 -26.01 -1.57 5.85
N ALA A 88 -25.50 -0.58 6.59
CA ALA A 88 -25.59 -0.53 8.04
C ALA A 88 -25.67 0.90 8.58
N VAL A 89 -26.11 1.01 9.83
CA VAL A 89 -26.15 2.27 10.56
C VAL A 89 -25.13 2.20 11.69
N PRO A 90 -24.04 2.98 11.63
CA PRO A 90 -23.05 2.99 12.69
C PRO A 90 -23.60 3.70 13.93
N ILE A 91 -23.29 3.14 15.11
CA ILE A 91 -23.46 3.78 16.39
C ILE A 91 -22.16 4.53 16.68
N PRO A 92 -22.13 5.88 16.61
CA PRO A 92 -20.91 6.63 16.84
C PRO A 92 -20.48 6.54 18.31
N PHE A 93 -19.18 6.54 18.55
CA PHE A 93 -18.67 6.70 19.91
C PHE A 93 -18.86 8.15 20.37
N SER A 94 -19.36 8.33 21.59
CA SER A 94 -19.64 9.65 22.21
C SER A 94 -19.03 9.68 23.62
N PRO A 95 -18.53 10.82 24.15
CA PRO A 95 -18.46 12.18 23.58
C PRO A 95 -17.01 12.63 23.27
N ASP A 96 -16.84 13.86 22.76
CA ASP A 96 -15.55 14.56 22.53
C ASP A 96 -14.53 14.20 23.60
N THR A 97 -13.65 13.25 23.27
CA THR A 97 -12.69 12.74 24.23
C THR A 97 -11.48 13.67 24.20
N PRO A 98 -11.10 14.31 25.32
CA PRO A 98 -9.95 15.21 25.35
C PRO A 98 -8.71 14.49 24.84
N LEU A 99 -8.03 15.10 23.87
CA LEU A 99 -6.82 14.65 23.19
C LEU A 99 -5.57 14.61 24.11
N ASP A 100 -5.73 14.34 25.41
CA ASP A 100 -4.60 14.22 26.34
C ASP A 100 -4.32 12.75 26.73
N LYS A 101 -3.37 12.20 25.96
CA LYS A 101 -2.24 11.35 26.39
C LYS A 101 -2.49 10.32 27.49
N ASP A 102 -3.29 9.30 27.19
CA ASP A 102 -3.05 7.95 27.68
C ASP A 102 -3.22 6.97 26.50
N ASP A 103 -2.36 5.94 26.43
CA ASP A 103 -2.36 4.93 25.34
C ASP A 103 -3.73 4.24 25.14
N GLN A 104 -4.62 4.33 26.13
CA GLN A 104 -5.98 3.79 26.09
C GLN A 104 -6.90 4.53 25.10
N PHE A 105 -6.68 5.83 24.86
CA PHE A 105 -7.51 6.64 23.96
C PHE A 105 -7.10 6.56 22.49
N ARG A 106 -5.90 6.06 22.18
CA ARG A 106 -5.47 5.83 20.78
C ARG A 106 -6.44 4.93 20.02
N ARG A 107 -6.98 3.91 20.71
CA ARG A 107 -7.98 2.98 20.17
C ARG A 107 -9.30 3.66 19.84
N LEU A 108 -9.68 4.73 20.54
CA LEU A 108 -10.86 5.54 20.20
C LEU A 108 -10.61 6.47 19.00
N GLY A 109 -9.35 6.83 18.70
CA GLY A 109 -9.01 7.54 17.46
C GLY A 109 -9.04 6.63 16.22
N GLU A 110 -8.68 5.36 16.38
CA GLU A 110 -8.72 4.34 15.33
C GLU A 110 -10.14 3.96 14.88
N TYR A 111 -11.15 4.25 15.69
CA TYR A 111 -12.52 3.85 15.43
C TYR A 111 -13.49 5.02 15.62
N SER A 112 -14.39 5.24 14.66
CA SER A 112 -15.40 6.30 14.75
C SER A 112 -16.73 5.83 15.34
N GLY A 113 -16.91 4.51 15.50
CA GLY A 113 -18.14 3.92 16.04
C GLY A 113 -18.13 2.41 15.95
N VAL A 114 -19.30 1.81 16.15
CA VAL A 114 -19.52 0.37 16.06
C VAL A 114 -20.80 0.07 15.28
N ILE A 115 -20.79 -1.03 14.53
CA ILE A 115 -21.96 -1.62 13.91
C ILE A 115 -22.21 -2.96 14.58
N VAL A 116 -23.46 -3.19 14.99
CA VAL A 116 -23.91 -4.49 15.50
C VAL A 116 -24.62 -5.19 14.36
N ALA A 117 -24.02 -6.29 13.87
CA ALA A 117 -24.55 -7.11 12.79
C ALA A 117 -24.95 -8.49 13.35
N LEU A 118 -26.01 -9.08 12.82
CA LEU A 118 -26.42 -10.44 13.17
C LEU A 118 -25.82 -11.41 12.15
N GLU A 119 -24.95 -12.30 12.62
CA GLU A 119 -24.41 -13.42 11.84
C GLU A 119 -24.83 -14.73 12.51
N ASP A 120 -25.53 -15.59 11.78
CA ASP A 120 -25.99 -16.91 12.26
C ASP A 120 -26.66 -16.85 13.65
N ASP A 121 -27.57 -15.89 13.84
CA ASP A 121 -28.28 -15.61 15.10
C ASP A 121 -27.39 -15.15 16.29
N THR A 122 -26.14 -14.76 16.02
CA THR A 122 -25.24 -14.13 17.00
C THR A 122 -24.90 -12.69 16.64
N GLU A 123 -24.96 -11.81 17.65
CA GLU A 123 -24.54 -10.41 17.49
C GLU A 123 -23.02 -10.32 17.38
N GLN A 124 -22.55 -9.85 16.23
CA GLN A 124 -21.17 -9.51 15.96
C GLN A 124 -20.98 -8.01 15.97
N HIS A 125 -19.88 -7.57 16.59
CA HIS A 125 -19.53 -6.16 16.69
C HIS A 125 -18.41 -5.85 15.70
N TYR A 126 -18.68 -4.93 14.78
CA TYR A 126 -17.73 -4.43 13.80
C TYR A 126 -17.36 -2.99 14.13
N TYR A 127 -16.09 -2.74 14.41
CA TYR A 127 -15.63 -1.38 14.69
C TYR A 127 -15.48 -0.59 13.39
N VAL A 128 -16.13 0.57 13.31
CA VAL A 128 -16.08 1.44 12.14
C VAL A 128 -14.71 2.10 12.09
N TYR A 129 -13.88 1.66 11.16
CA TYR A 129 -12.47 2.01 11.15
C TYR A 129 -12.26 3.43 10.61
N ASN A 130 -11.45 4.20 11.33
CA ASN A 130 -11.00 5.51 10.92
C ASN A 130 -9.78 5.35 10.00
N THR A 131 -10.00 5.50 8.70
CA THR A 131 -8.97 5.32 7.67
C THR A 131 -7.82 6.31 7.79
N TYR A 132 -7.94 7.39 8.57
CA TYR A 132 -6.81 8.29 8.84
C TYR A 132 -5.79 7.73 9.85
N TYR A 133 -6.11 6.65 10.57
CA TYR A 133 -5.27 6.06 11.62
C TYR A 133 -4.69 4.69 11.21
N VAL A 134 -4.13 4.62 10.01
CA VAL A 134 -3.50 3.40 9.45
C VAL A 134 -2.06 3.21 9.90
N THR A 135 -1.61 1.95 9.95
CA THR A 135 -0.23 1.58 10.32
C THR A 135 0.40 0.70 9.24
N LEU A 136 1.72 0.84 9.04
CA LEU A 136 2.50 -0.08 8.22
C LEU A 136 2.69 -1.41 8.95
N PRO A 137 2.30 -2.55 8.36
CA PRO A 137 2.50 -3.85 8.98
C PRO A 137 4.00 -4.18 9.01
N LYS A 138 4.53 -4.55 10.18
CA LYS A 138 5.95 -4.93 10.33
C LYS A 138 6.19 -6.44 10.26
N THR A 139 5.26 -7.23 10.80
CA THR A 139 5.43 -8.68 10.98
C THR A 139 4.37 -9.51 10.25
N ALA A 140 3.59 -8.88 9.38
CA ALA A 140 2.51 -9.53 8.69
C ALA A 140 2.99 -10.67 7.79
N ARG A 141 2.13 -11.67 7.61
CA ARG A 141 2.33 -12.82 6.74
C ARG A 141 1.35 -12.74 5.58
N VAL A 142 1.83 -12.90 4.35
CA VAL A 142 0.96 -13.11 3.18
C VAL A 142 0.68 -14.60 3.08
N VAL A 143 -0.60 -15.01 2.99
CA VAL A 143 -0.90 -16.39 2.60
C VAL A 143 -0.53 -16.52 1.14
N LYS A 144 0.64 -17.11 0.86
CA LYS A 144 0.97 -17.56 -0.48
C LYS A 144 -0.11 -18.54 -0.90
N GLN A 145 -0.88 -18.21 -1.93
CA GLN A 145 -1.67 -19.23 -2.61
C GLN A 145 -0.66 -20.28 -3.09
N ASP A 146 -0.81 -21.53 -2.61
CA ASP A 146 0.08 -22.65 -2.92
C ASP A 146 0.08 -22.91 -4.43
N LYS A 147 1.00 -22.25 -5.13
CA LYS A 147 1.33 -22.55 -6.53
C LYS A 147 2.84 -22.68 -6.63
N LYS A 148 3.35 -23.79 -6.08
CA LYS A 148 4.79 -24.13 -6.05
C LYS A 148 5.47 -24.21 -7.42
N SER A 149 4.72 -24.25 -8.52
CA SER A 149 5.24 -24.12 -9.89
C SER A 149 5.37 -22.68 -10.36
N GLU A 150 4.56 -21.75 -9.84
CA GLU A 150 4.53 -20.35 -10.27
C GLU A 150 5.60 -19.50 -9.59
N GLU A 151 6.21 -19.90 -8.47
CA GLU A 151 7.17 -19.03 -7.76
C GLU A 151 8.42 -18.69 -8.62
N LYS A 152 8.87 -19.62 -9.47
CA LYS A 152 9.96 -19.36 -10.45
C LYS A 152 9.48 -18.59 -11.68
N GLU A 153 8.21 -18.74 -12.06
CA GLU A 153 7.60 -18.02 -13.18
C GLU A 153 7.23 -16.59 -12.79
N HIS A 154 6.63 -16.35 -11.62
CA HIS A 154 6.39 -15.03 -11.03
C HIS A 154 7.68 -14.24 -10.83
N ILE A 155 8.77 -14.85 -10.32
CA ILE A 155 10.07 -14.14 -10.22
C ILE A 155 10.62 -13.80 -11.61
N ARG A 156 10.36 -14.61 -12.64
CA ARG A 156 10.70 -14.29 -14.03
C ARG A 156 9.82 -13.18 -14.62
N GLU A 157 8.52 -13.23 -14.38
CA GLU A 157 7.54 -12.21 -14.79
C GLU A 157 7.79 -10.86 -14.09
N LEU A 158 8.26 -10.88 -12.85
CA LEU A 158 8.66 -9.70 -12.09
C LEU A 158 9.94 -9.07 -12.64
N LYS A 159 10.88 -9.87 -13.15
CA LYS A 159 12.13 -9.38 -13.78
C LYS A 159 11.90 -8.67 -15.11
N SER A 160 10.80 -8.95 -15.79
CA SER A 160 10.43 -8.28 -17.05
C SER A 160 9.52 -7.06 -16.85
N LYS A 161 9.14 -6.75 -15.59
CA LYS A 161 8.24 -5.65 -15.27
C LYS A 161 9.00 -4.42 -14.81
N TYR A 162 8.48 -3.26 -15.18
CA TYR A 162 9.02 -1.95 -14.84
C TYR A 162 7.98 -1.13 -14.09
N ILE A 163 8.46 -0.29 -13.18
CA ILE A 163 7.70 0.77 -12.54
C ILE A 163 7.84 2.04 -13.36
N ILE A 164 6.72 2.54 -13.86
CA ILE A 164 6.62 3.83 -14.54
C ILE A 164 6.45 4.93 -13.49
N VAL A 165 7.39 5.88 -13.49
CA VAL A 165 7.47 7.02 -12.57
C VAL A 165 7.15 8.30 -13.33
N GLY A 166 6.06 8.97 -12.93
CA GLY A 166 5.66 10.29 -13.44
C GLY A 166 5.43 10.31 -14.95
N ASN A 167 4.99 9.19 -15.54
CA ASN A 167 4.89 8.97 -16.99
C ASN A 167 6.16 9.34 -17.79
N THR A 168 7.33 9.40 -17.14
CA THR A 168 8.56 9.90 -17.77
C THR A 168 9.64 8.82 -17.76
N PHE A 169 9.74 8.09 -16.65
CA PHE A 169 10.81 7.13 -16.44
C PHE A 169 10.27 5.73 -16.19
N ALA A 170 11.05 4.73 -16.55
CA ALA A 170 10.85 3.34 -16.19
C ALA A 170 12.00 2.88 -15.29
N ILE A 171 11.68 2.18 -14.21
CA ILE A 171 12.67 1.58 -13.31
C ILE A 171 12.35 0.09 -13.26
N SER A 172 13.34 -0.77 -13.47
CA SER A 172 13.10 -2.22 -13.31
C SER A 172 12.48 -2.48 -11.94
N LEU A 173 11.40 -3.26 -11.89
CA LEU A 173 10.71 -3.57 -10.64
C LEU A 173 11.67 -4.23 -9.63
N SER A 174 12.69 -4.96 -10.11
CA SER A 174 13.74 -5.54 -9.28
C SER A 174 14.63 -4.52 -8.56
N ASN A 175 14.70 -3.28 -9.07
CA ASN A 175 15.53 -2.20 -8.56
C ASN A 175 14.75 -1.25 -7.64
N VAL A 176 13.42 -1.40 -7.59
CA VAL A 176 12.56 -0.65 -6.68
C VAL A 176 12.56 -1.34 -5.32
N LEU A 177 13.13 -0.66 -4.33
CA LEU A 177 13.12 -1.10 -2.94
C LEU A 177 11.73 -0.93 -2.31
N ASN A 178 11.07 0.19 -2.61
CA ASN A 178 9.79 0.52 -2.01
C ASN A 178 9.07 1.65 -2.75
N ILE A 179 7.80 1.89 -2.41
CA ILE A 179 7.00 3.03 -2.86
C ILE A 179 6.24 3.54 -1.64
N LEU A 180 6.69 4.64 -1.06
CA LEU A 180 6.07 5.20 0.14
C LEU A 180 5.21 6.41 -0.22
N SER A 181 4.41 6.86 0.75
CA SER A 181 3.77 8.16 0.66
C SER A 181 4.82 9.27 0.78
N ALA A 182 4.57 10.42 0.15
CA ALA A 182 5.50 11.55 0.12
C ALA A 182 5.62 12.30 1.46
N ASP A 183 4.77 12.00 2.43
CA ASP A 183 4.83 12.51 3.80
C ASP A 183 6.06 12.01 4.57
N VAL A 184 6.65 10.88 4.19
CA VAL A 184 7.89 10.36 4.79
C VAL A 184 9.14 11.14 4.37
N VAL A 185 9.02 12.04 3.39
CA VAL A 185 10.14 12.86 2.90
C VAL A 185 10.44 13.96 3.90
N THR A 186 11.66 13.98 4.40
CA THR A 186 12.18 15.13 5.14
C THR A 186 12.53 16.23 4.15
N PRO A 187 11.86 17.40 4.19
CA PRO A 187 12.10 18.46 3.20
C PRO A 187 13.52 19.03 3.33
N PHE A 188 14.26 19.01 2.23
CA PHE A 188 15.57 19.64 2.10
C PHE A 188 15.76 20.05 0.64
N LYS A 189 15.10 21.15 0.26
CA LYS A 189 14.98 21.55 -1.14
C LYS A 189 16.26 22.16 -1.67
N THR A 190 16.71 21.63 -2.80
CA THR A 190 17.79 22.16 -3.64
C THR A 190 17.29 22.22 -5.08
N GLU A 191 18.13 22.68 -6.02
CA GLU A 191 17.76 22.69 -7.45
C GLU A 191 17.50 21.27 -8.00
N GLU A 192 18.16 20.25 -7.44
CA GLU A 192 18.07 18.87 -7.93
C GLU A 192 17.19 17.96 -7.05
N TRP A 193 17.06 18.27 -5.77
CA TRP A 193 16.47 17.39 -4.76
C TRP A 193 15.33 18.07 -3.99
N ASP A 194 14.23 17.36 -3.75
CA ASP A 194 13.09 17.82 -2.92
C ASP A 194 13.34 17.62 -1.42
N GLY A 195 14.26 16.71 -1.08
CA GLY A 195 14.58 16.34 0.27
C GLY A 195 15.30 15.00 0.33
N PHE A 196 15.12 14.30 1.44
CA PHE A 196 15.67 12.97 1.65
C PHE A 196 14.72 12.10 2.47
N ILE A 197 14.93 10.79 2.43
CA ILE A 197 14.31 9.83 3.36
C ILE A 197 15.39 9.14 4.18
N ASP A 198 15.06 8.78 5.40
CA ASP A 198 15.86 7.84 6.19
C ASP A 198 15.33 6.42 5.94
N TYR A 199 16.14 5.60 5.27
CA TYR A 199 15.78 4.24 4.84
C TYR A 199 16.97 3.30 5.04
N ASN A 200 17.39 3.13 6.30
CA ASN A 200 18.64 2.48 6.73
C ASN A 200 19.94 3.21 6.28
N LYS A 201 19.80 4.11 5.31
CA LYS A 201 20.74 5.16 4.93
C LYS A 201 19.93 6.36 4.45
N ILE A 202 20.57 7.53 4.42
CA ILE A 202 19.96 8.73 3.85
C ILE A 202 19.90 8.58 2.33
N ILE A 203 18.70 8.55 1.77
CA ILE A 203 18.46 8.47 0.32
C ILE A 203 17.89 9.81 -0.15
N PRO A 204 18.54 10.52 -1.09
CA PRO A 204 18.02 11.77 -1.62
C PRO A 204 16.79 11.54 -2.51
N VAL A 205 15.84 12.47 -2.46
CA VAL A 205 14.55 12.39 -3.17
C VAL A 205 14.51 13.41 -4.29
N LYS A 206 14.40 12.94 -5.54
CA LYS A 206 14.21 13.77 -6.72
C LYS A 206 12.72 14.04 -6.94
N ASN A 207 12.36 15.29 -7.19
CA ASN A 207 11.00 15.64 -7.55
C ASN A 207 10.76 15.40 -9.05
N ILE A 208 9.75 14.59 -9.41
CA ILE A 208 9.34 14.42 -10.81
C ILE A 208 8.15 15.31 -11.13
N ASP A 209 7.09 15.28 -10.30
CA ASP A 209 5.83 15.99 -10.58
C ASP A 209 5.07 16.45 -9.31
N ALA A 210 5.79 16.58 -8.19
CA ALA A 210 5.26 16.97 -6.87
C ALA A 210 4.17 16.04 -6.31
N GLY A 211 4.10 14.80 -6.78
CA GLY A 211 3.05 13.89 -6.37
C GLY A 211 3.18 13.29 -4.97
N LYS A 212 2.26 12.36 -4.68
CA LYS A 212 2.02 11.79 -3.35
C LYS A 212 2.80 10.50 -3.07
N PHE A 213 3.49 9.95 -4.06
CA PHE A 213 4.26 8.72 -3.92
C PHE A 213 5.75 9.02 -4.02
N VAL A 214 6.57 8.15 -3.42
CA VAL A 214 8.02 8.20 -3.48
C VAL A 214 8.52 6.80 -3.80
N VAL A 215 8.99 6.61 -5.03
CA VAL A 215 9.57 5.35 -5.50
C VAL A 215 11.04 5.32 -5.08
N ILE A 216 11.38 4.42 -4.16
CA ILE A 216 12.70 4.32 -3.53
C ILE A 216 13.50 3.25 -4.27
N THR A 217 14.70 3.61 -4.72
CA THR A 217 15.70 2.68 -5.24
C THR A 217 16.87 2.60 -4.27
N GLN A 218 17.93 1.87 -4.63
CA GLN A 218 19.11 1.77 -3.77
C GLN A 218 19.75 3.13 -3.47
N ASN A 219 19.88 4.03 -4.44
CA ASN A 219 20.68 5.25 -4.26
C ASN A 219 19.88 6.54 -4.35
N VAL A 220 18.71 6.50 -4.98
CA VAL A 220 17.85 7.67 -5.20
C VAL A 220 16.40 7.29 -4.99
N ALA A 221 15.59 8.23 -4.52
CA ALA A 221 14.14 8.11 -4.49
C ALA A 221 13.50 9.13 -5.44
N TYR A 222 12.33 8.81 -5.99
CA TYR A 222 11.63 9.64 -6.97
C TYR A 222 10.23 9.95 -6.49
N ARG A 223 9.96 11.23 -6.21
CA ARG A 223 8.63 11.71 -5.85
C ARG A 223 7.77 11.87 -7.10
N THR A 224 6.64 11.17 -7.15
CA THR A 224 5.76 11.06 -8.32
C THR A 224 4.28 11.03 -7.93
N SER A 225 3.39 11.47 -8.83
CA SER A 225 1.94 11.48 -8.65
C SER A 225 1.30 10.17 -9.05
N LYS A 226 2.00 9.42 -9.90
CA LYS A 226 1.56 8.16 -10.49
C LYS A 226 2.69 7.12 -10.46
N VAL A 227 2.32 5.89 -10.10
CA VAL A 227 3.19 4.71 -10.17
C VAL A 227 2.41 3.58 -10.83
N ALA A 228 2.81 3.18 -12.03
CA ALA A 228 2.19 2.08 -12.76
C ALA A 228 3.20 0.95 -13.00
N ILE A 229 2.74 -0.30 -13.02
CA ILE A 229 3.54 -1.40 -13.53
C ILE A 229 3.26 -1.56 -15.03
N SER A 230 4.32 -1.71 -15.81
CA SER A 230 4.20 -2.03 -17.23
C SER A 230 5.30 -3.01 -17.65
N ASP A 231 5.02 -3.77 -18.69
CA ASP A 231 5.96 -4.56 -19.45
C ASP A 231 6.09 -3.97 -20.86
N GLY A 232 7.21 -4.27 -21.53
CA GLY A 232 7.49 -3.63 -22.81
C GLY A 232 8.79 -4.07 -23.45
N ASN A 233 9.02 -3.55 -24.65
CA ASN A 233 10.24 -3.79 -25.40
C ASN A 233 11.32 -2.79 -24.98
N ILE A 234 12.55 -3.28 -24.77
CA ILE A 234 13.69 -2.41 -24.51
C ILE A 234 14.23 -1.90 -25.85
N LEU A 235 14.19 -0.60 -26.03
CA LEU A 235 14.81 0.12 -27.14
C LEU A 235 16.14 0.70 -26.67
N THR A 236 17.22 0.47 -27.42
CA THR A 236 18.53 1.05 -27.14
C THR A 236 18.86 2.10 -28.18
N LYS A 237 19.12 3.33 -27.73
CA LYS A 237 19.58 4.41 -28.60
C LYS A 237 21.10 4.29 -28.77
N GLU A 238 21.52 3.75 -29.91
CA GLU A 238 22.94 3.46 -30.21
C GLU A 238 23.88 4.65 -30.04
N THR A 239 23.38 5.88 -30.25
CA THR A 239 24.19 7.11 -30.20
C THR A 239 24.47 7.62 -28.78
N SER A 240 23.66 7.24 -27.78
CA SER A 240 23.80 7.72 -26.40
C SER A 240 23.90 6.58 -25.37
N ASN A 241 23.81 5.32 -25.81
CA ASN A 241 23.69 4.13 -24.96
C ASN A 241 22.55 4.23 -23.93
N GLU A 242 21.54 5.06 -24.22
CA GLU A 242 20.35 5.21 -23.40
C GLU A 242 19.35 4.11 -23.75
N THR A 243 18.75 3.54 -22.72
CA THR A 243 17.70 2.52 -22.85
C THR A 243 16.33 3.15 -22.56
N TYR A 244 15.34 2.68 -23.31
CA TYR A 244 13.95 3.12 -23.20
C TYR A 244 13.04 1.89 -23.16
N LEU A 245 11.96 1.98 -22.42
CA LEU A 245 10.90 0.97 -22.39
C LEU A 245 9.75 1.46 -23.28
N GLU A 246 9.47 0.72 -24.35
CA GLU A 246 8.30 0.92 -25.19
C GLU A 246 7.15 0.02 -24.70
N THR A 247 6.04 0.64 -24.33
CA THR A 247 4.81 -0.03 -23.89
C THR A 247 3.63 0.47 -24.75
N PRO A 248 2.45 -0.19 -24.70
CA PRO A 248 1.26 0.31 -25.40
C PRO A 248 0.83 1.73 -25.00
N GLU A 249 1.26 2.19 -23.82
CA GLU A 249 0.88 3.48 -23.24
C GLU A 249 1.87 4.60 -23.56
N GLY A 250 3.10 4.26 -23.99
CA GLY A 250 4.14 5.25 -24.29
C GLY A 250 5.56 4.70 -24.27
N ILE A 251 6.52 5.60 -24.41
CA ILE A 251 7.95 5.30 -24.37
C ILE A 251 8.56 6.03 -23.18
N TYR A 252 9.22 5.29 -22.30
CA TYR A 252 9.75 5.80 -21.03
C TYR A 252 11.26 5.59 -20.96
N LYS A 253 12.01 6.57 -20.48
CA LYS A 253 13.46 6.41 -20.32
C LYS A 253 13.75 5.46 -19.15
N ILE A 254 14.51 4.39 -19.39
CA ILE A 254 14.90 3.47 -18.31
C ILE A 254 16.01 4.12 -17.48
N ILE A 255 15.82 4.17 -16.16
CA ILE A 255 16.84 4.59 -15.21
C ILE A 255 17.25 3.39 -14.36
N ASP A 256 18.14 2.55 -14.88
CA ASP A 256 18.78 1.51 -14.08
C ASP A 256 20.02 2.12 -13.43
N GLN A 257 19.96 2.35 -12.12
CA GLN A 257 21.13 2.71 -11.34
C GLN A 257 21.67 1.46 -10.66
N SER A 258 22.83 1.02 -11.14
CA SER A 258 23.72 0.07 -10.47
C SER A 258 24.15 0.55 -9.09
#